data_AF-K2D9F9-F1
#
_entry.id   AF-K2D9F9-F1
#
_cell.length_a   1.000
_cell.length_b   1.000
_cell.length_c   1.000
_cell.angle_alpha   90.00
_cell.angle_beta   90.00
_cell.angle_gamma   90.00
#
_symmetry.space_group_name_H-M   'P 1'
#
loop_
_entity.id
_entity.type
_entity.pdbx_description
1 polymer ?
#
loop_
_entity_poly.entity_id
_entity_poly.type
_entity_poly.pdbx_seq_one_letter_code
_entity_poly.pdbx_strand_id
1 'polypeptide(L)' 'MLKVKPFRQKTGLCGPATIKMVLSYYGVEKTEAELAELM' A
#
# COMPACT_ATOMS: atom_id res chain seq x y z
N MET A 1 14.13 -1.98 -10.11
CA MET A 1 12.76 -1.49 -9.85
C MET A 1 11.91 -2.68 -9.43
N LEU A 2 11.18 -2.60 -8.30
CA LEU A 2 10.37 -3.73 -7.82
C LEU A 2 9.22 -4.00 -8.79
N LYS A 3 8.94 -5.28 -9.09
CA LYS A 3 7.78 -5.68 -9.90
C LYS A 3 6.51 -5.67 -9.05
N VAL A 4 6.06 -4.48 -8.68
CA VAL A 4 4.82 -4.28 -7.91
C VAL A 4 3.61 -4.37 -8.82
N LYS A 5 2.51 -4.94 -8.32
CA LYS A 5 1.23 -4.95 -9.02
C LYS A 5 0.58 -3.56 -8.88
N PRO A 6 0.20 -2.89 -9.99
CA PRO A 6 -0.50 -1.62 -9.92
C PRO A 6 -1.83 -1.76 -9.18
N PHE A 7 -2.16 -0.76 -8.38
CA PHE A 7 -3.40 -0.69 -7.61
C PHE A 7 -3.92 0.74 -7.64
N ARG A 8 -5.25 0.90 -7.71
CA ARG A 8 -5.89 2.22 -7.65
C ARG A 8 -6.10 2.61 -6.19
N GLN A 9 -5.36 3.60 -5.74
CA GLN A 9 -5.50 4.12 -4.38
C GLN A 9 -6.89 4.70 -4.11
N LYS A 10 -7.27 4.74 -2.83
CA LYS A 10 -8.36 5.59 -2.35
C LYS A 10 -7.91 7.05 -2.26
N THR A 11 -8.85 7.97 -2.43
CA THR A 11 -8.63 9.41 -2.29
C THR A 11 -8.05 9.72 -0.91
N GLY A 12 -6.97 10.49 -0.86
CA GLY A 12 -6.31 10.88 0.39
C GLY A 12 -5.32 9.88 0.96
N LEU A 13 -5.14 8.69 0.36
CA LEU A 13 -4.29 7.62 0.90
C LEU A 13 -3.04 7.31 0.04
N CYS A 14 -2.37 8.31 -0.55
CA CYS A 14 -1.22 8.06 -1.43
C CYS A 14 -0.03 7.40 -0.69
N GLY A 15 0.26 7.81 0.53
CA GLY A 15 1.27 7.18 1.41
C GLY A 15 0.91 5.73 1.75
N PRO A 16 -0.25 5.49 2.38
CA PRO A 16 -0.73 4.12 2.68
C PRO A 16 -0.78 3.21 1.46
N ALA A 17 -1.21 3.71 0.30
CA ALA A 17 -1.25 2.93 -0.94
C ALA A 17 0.15 2.53 -1.42
N THR A 18 1.13 3.43 -1.30
CA THR A 18 2.52 3.13 -1.65
C THR A 18 3.09 2.04 -0.75
N ILE A 19 2.89 2.16 0.57
CA ILE A 19 3.35 1.16 1.55
C ILE A 19 2.67 -0.19 1.29
N LYS A 20 1.36 -0.20 1.04
CA LYS A 20 0.61 -1.41 0.69
C LYS A 20 1.23 -2.14 -0.51
N MET A 21 1.56 -1.42 -1.59
CA MET A 21 2.16 -2.02 -2.78
C MET A 21 3.54 -2.62 -2.50
N VAL A 22 4.36 -1.97 -1.68
CA VAL A 22 5.69 -2.48 -1.30
C VAL A 22 5.58 -3.68 -0.38
N LEU A 23 4.72 -3.63 0.63
CA LEU A 23 4.50 -4.75 1.56
C LEU A 23 3.96 -6.00 0.84
N SER A 24 3.01 -5.81 -0.08
CA SER A 24 2.45 -6.92 -0.88
C SER A 24 3.53 -7.59 -1.75
N TYR A 25 4.50 -6.83 -2.28
CA TYR A 25 5.66 -7.41 -2.97
C TYR A 25 6.48 -8.37 -2.09
N TYR A 26 6.55 -8.10 -0.78
CA TYR A 26 7.22 -8.98 0.19
C TYR A 26 6.28 -10.04 0.81
N GLY A 27 5.06 -10.19 0.31
CA GLY A 27 4.09 -11.17 0.80
C GLY A 27 3.34 -10.75 2.07
N VAL A 28 3.41 -9.46 2.44
CA VAL A 28 2.68 -8.90 3.58
C VAL A 28 1.44 -8.17 3.08
N GLU A 29 0.28 -8.73 3.37
CA GLU A 29 -1.01 -8.16 2.94
C GLU A 29 -1.60 -7.25 4.01
N LYS A 30 -1.87 -5.99 3.63
CA LYS A 30 -2.47 -4.95 4.46
C LYS A 30 -3.44 -4.08 3.66
N THR A 31 -4.41 -3.50 4.34
CA THR A 31 -5.33 -2.51 3.76
C THR A 31 -4.76 -1.10 3.86
N GLU A 32 -5.22 -0.20 3.00
CA GLU A 32 -4.84 1.23 3.11
C GLU A 32 -5.34 1.87 4.41
N ALA A 33 -6.43 1.36 5.00
CA ALA A 33 -6.99 1.87 6.25
C ALA A 33 -6.12 1.49 7.46
N GLU A 34 -5.73 0.21 7.58
CA GLU A 34 -4.79 -0.23 8.64
C GLU A 34 -3.48 0.55 8.59
N LEU A 35 -2.98 0.84 7.38
CA LEU A 35 -1.73 1.58 7.22
C LEU A 35 -1.90 3.08 7.51
N ALA A 36 -3.08 3.64 7.29
CA ALA A 36 -3.38 5.04 7.61
C ALA A 36 -3.44 5.28 9.13
N GLU A 37 -3.70 4.27 9.95
CA GLU A 37 -3.67 4.39 11.41
C GLU A 37 -2.23 4.48 11.97
N LEU A 38 -1.22 4.17 11.15
CA LEU A 38 0.21 4.16 11.54
C LEU A 38 0.97 5.44 11.16
N MET A 39 0.31 6.40 10.51
CA MET A 39 0.89 7.64 9.96
C MET A 39 0.09 8.86 10.39
#